data_AF-A0A6V7XNG6-F1
#
_entry.id   AF-A0A6V7XNG6-F1
#
_cell.length_a   1.000
_cell.length_b   1.000
_cell.length_c   1.000
_cell.angle_alpha   90.00
_cell.angle_beta   90.00
_cell.angle_gamma   90.00
#
_symmetry.space_group_name_H-M   'P 1'
#
loop_
_entity.id
_entity.type
_entity.pdbx_description
1 polymer ?
#
loop_
_entity_poly.entity_id
_entity_poly.type
_entity_poly.pdbx_seq_one_letter_code
_entity_poly.pdbx_strand_id
1 'polypeptide(L)' 'MEPYNRVKIDDEEYVLIRAIIFSHFVTNGLSKEGQKFLLSESEKYCGILMRMLQVF' A
#
# COMPACT_ATOMS: atom_id res chain seq x y z
N MET A 1 -21.42 11.47 5.81
CA MET A 1 -20.18 10.77 6.21
C MET A 1 -19.07 11.58 5.59
N GLU A 2 -18.36 12.40 6.37
CA GLU A 2 -17.15 13.07 5.85
C GLU A 2 -16.18 11.96 5.45
N PRO A 3 -15.78 11.84 4.17
CA PRO A 3 -15.04 10.67 3.67
C PRO A 3 -13.64 10.52 4.30
N TYR A 4 -13.20 11.52 5.05
CA TYR A 4 -11.95 11.52 5.78
C TYR A 4 -12.25 12.00 7.19
N ASN A 5 -12.57 11.07 8.10
CA ASN A 5 -12.06 11.27 9.44
C ASN A 5 -10.58 11.58 9.27
N ARG A 6 -10.11 12.71 9.80
CA ARG A 6 -8.68 13.05 9.81
C ARG A 6 -7.99 12.06 10.74
N VAL A 7 -7.85 10.82 10.29
CA VAL A 7 -7.03 9.82 10.92
C VAL A 7 -5.63 10.42 10.89
N LYS A 8 -5.05 10.63 12.06
CA LYS A 8 -3.64 10.96 12.16
C LYS A 8 -2.90 9.72 11.69
N ILE A 9 -2.44 9.76 10.44
CA ILE A 9 -1.57 8.76 9.86
C ILE A 9 -0.18 9.01 10.42
N ASP A 10 0.45 8.00 11.01
CA ASP A 10 1.84 8.11 11.45
C ASP A 10 2.83 7.96 10.28
N ASP A 11 4.13 8.18 10.55
CA ASP A 11 5.15 8.14 9.50
C ASP A 11 5.28 6.74 8.86
N GLU A 12 5.06 5.68 9.62
CA GLU A 12 5.18 4.30 9.13
C GLU A 12 3.99 3.92 8.25
N GLU A 13 2.77 4.24 8.69
CA GLU A 13 1.54 4.08 7.92
C GLU A 13 1.60 4.89 6.62
N TYR A 14 2.12 6.12 6.67
CA TYR A 14 2.28 6.97 5.50
C TYR A 14 3.24 6.35 4.47
N VAL A 15 4.38 5.82 4.93
CA VAL A 15 5.35 5.12 4.07
C VAL A 15 4.72 3.88 3.44
N LEU A 16 3.98 3.08 4.22
CA LEU A 16 3.28 1.88 3.72
C LEU A 16 2.22 2.23 2.68
N ILE A 17 1.41 3.25 2.91
CA ILE A 17 0.40 3.71 1.95
C ILE A 17 1.06 4.12 0.63
N ARG A 18 2.18 4.86 0.68
CA ARG A 18 2.92 5.21 -0.55
C ARG A 18 3.48 3.99 -1.27
N ALA A 19 4.04 3.04 -0.53
CA ALA A 19 4.54 1.80 -1.11
C ALA A 19 3.43 1.01 -1.80
N ILE A 20 2.25 0.89 -1.19
CA ILE A 20 1.07 0.25 -1.79
C ILE A 20 0.67 0.94 -3.09
N ILE A 21 0.58 2.28 -3.09
CA ILE A 21 0.19 3.06 -4.28
C ILE A 21 1.21 2.85 -5.41
N PHE A 22 2.50 2.94 -5.12
CA PHE A 22 3.54 2.81 -6.15
C PHE A 22 3.62 1.39 -6.71
N SER A 23 3.37 0.36 -5.90
CA SER A 23 3.30 -1.02 -6.38
C SER A 23 2.09 -1.29 -7.28
N HIS A 24 1.04 -0.47 -7.22
CA HIS A 24 -0.09 -0.55 -8.17
C HIS A 24 0.11 0.29 -9.43
N PHE A 25 1.14 1.13 -9.47
CA PHE A 25 1.41 2.01 -10.61
C PHE A 25 2.15 1.25 -11.71
N VAL A 26 1.40 0.42 -12.45
CA VAL A 26 1.94 -0.33 -13.58
C VAL A 26 2.06 0.59 -14.80
N THR A 27 3.28 0.98 -15.14
CA THR A 27 3.58 1.78 -16.34
C THR A 27 3.69 0.90 -17.59
N ASN A 28 3.34 1.46 -18.75
CA ASN A 28 3.60 0.83 -20.05
C ASN A 28 5.12 0.59 -20.20
N GLY A 29 5.54 -0.68 -20.21
CA GLY A 29 6.96 -1.08 -20.27
C GLY A 29 7.37 -2.10 -19.21
N LEU A 30 6.53 -2.38 -18.22
CA LEU A 30 6.81 -3.41 -17.21
C LEU A 30 6.54 -4.82 -17.76
N SER A 31 7.49 -5.74 -17.55
CA SER A 31 7.31 -7.16 -17.92
C SER A 31 6.17 -7.81 -17.12
N LYS A 32 5.65 -8.94 -17.61
CA LYS A 32 4.62 -9.71 -16.90
C LYS A 32 5.12 -10.18 -15.53
N GLU A 33 6.40 -10.52 -15.43
CA GLU A 33 7.07 -10.90 -14.19
C GLU A 33 7.17 -9.72 -13.24
N GLY A 34 7.53 -8.54 -13.74
CA GLY A 34 7.55 -7.31 -12.95
C GLY A 34 6.17 -6.93 -12.41
N GLN A 35 5.12 -7.10 -13.22
CA GLN A 35 3.73 -6.88 -12.79
C GLN A 35 3.35 -7.82 -11.64
N LYS A 36 3.66 -9.11 -11.77
CA LYS A 36 3.41 -10.10 -10.70
C LYS A 36 4.19 -9.78 -9.43
N PHE A 37 5.44 -9.35 -9.58
CA PHE A 37 6.28 -8.97 -8.46
C PHE A 37 5.68 -7.76 -7.71
N LEU A 38 5.35 -6.68 -8.42
CA LEU A 38 4.74 -5.49 -7.82
C LEU A 38 3.41 -5.82 -7.14
N LEU A 39 2.56 -6.64 -7.76
CA LEU A 39 1.32 -7.08 -7.14
C LEU A 39 1.60 -7.83 -5.82
N SER A 40 2.56 -8.76 -5.82
CA SER A 40 2.94 -9.49 -4.60
C SER A 40 3.49 -8.59 -3.49
N GLU A 41 4.23 -7.54 -3.84
CA GLU A 41 4.71 -6.55 -2.86
C GLU A 41 3.55 -5.72 -2.31
N SER A 42 2.61 -5.32 -3.16
CA SER A 42 1.43 -4.59 -2.71
C SER A 42 0.58 -5.38 -1.71
N GLU A 43 0.37 -6.69 -1.95
CA GLU A 43 -0.34 -7.58 -1.04
C GLU A 43 0.37 -7.71 0.32
N LYS A 44 1.70 -7.81 0.32
CA LYS A 44 2.51 -7.82 1.55
C LYS A 44 2.35 -6.52 2.32
N TYR A 45 2.46 -5.36 1.66
CA TYR A 45 2.36 -4.05 2.31
C TYR A 45 0.96 -3.82 2.87
N CYS A 46 -0.09 -4.20 2.15
CA CYS A 46 -1.47 -4.21 2.66
C CYS A 46 -1.58 -5.08 3.91
N GLY A 47 -1.00 -6.28 3.91
CA GLY A 47 -0.99 -7.18 5.06
C GLY A 47 -0.29 -6.58 6.29
N ILE A 48 0.82 -5.85 6.09
CA ILE A 48 1.53 -5.15 7.18
C ILE A 48 0.66 -4.03 7.74
N LEU A 49 0.14 -3.15 6.88
CA LEU A 49 -0.70 -2.03 7.29
C LEU A 49 -1.94 -2.51 8.05
N MET A 50 -2.63 -3.54 7.55
CA MET A 50 -3.81 -4.09 8.23
C MET A 50 -3.47 -4.66 9.61
N ARG A 51 -2.31 -5.31 9.78
CA ARG A 51 -1.87 -5.79 11.10
C ARG A 51 -1.58 -4.63 12.05
N MET A 52 -0.93 -3.56 11.58
CA MET A 52 -0.67 -2.37 12.39
C MET A 52 -1.97 -1.73 12.88
N LEU A 53 -2.95 -1.59 11.98
CA LEU A 53 -4.26 -1.01 12.30
C LEU A 53 -5.10 -1.89 13.24
N GLN A 54 -4.87 -3.21 13.27
CA GLN A 54 -5.55 -4.15 14.18
C GLN A 54 -5.01 -4.13 15.62
N VAL A 55 -3.89 -3.44 15.88
CA VAL A 55 -3.34 -3.30 17.24
C VAL A 55 -4.11 -2.25 18.07
N PHE A 56 -5.10 -1.56 17.48
CA PHE A 56 -5.99 -0.60 18.14
C PHE A 56 -7.40 -1.13 18.36
#